data_AF-A0A2S9GML0-F1
#
_entry.id   AF-A0A2S9GML0-F1
#
_cell.length_a   1.000
_cell.length_b   1.000
_cell.length_c   1.000
_cell.angle_alpha   90.00
_cell.angle_beta   90.00
_cell.angle_gamma   90.00
#
_symmetry.space_group_name_H-M   'P 1'
#
loop_
_entity.id
_entity.type
_entity.pdbx_description
1 polymer ?
#
loop_
_entity_poly.entity_id
_entity_poly.type
_entity_poly.pdbx_seq_one_letter_code
_entity_poly.pdbx_strand_id
1 'polypeptide(L)' 'PGRLPEPSPTVLLDDPVELFDVEGNPVRVTGRGLFSADPSRLQAPGRSGRFSGRLSWWAGPWPVDERWWDPTQSKTGKTA' A
#
# COMPACT_ATOMS: atom_id res chain seq x y z
N PRO A 1 14.78 -28.06 10.68
CA PRO A 1 13.98 -27.05 11.41
C PRO A 1 14.07 -25.69 10.70
N GLY A 2 12.92 -25.08 10.38
CA GLY A 2 12.85 -23.74 9.76
C GLY A 2 13.00 -23.72 8.24
N ARG A 3 12.06 -24.34 7.51
CA ARG A 3 11.90 -24.10 6.07
C ARG A 3 10.51 -23.53 5.86
N LEU A 4 10.44 -22.25 5.50
CA LEU A 4 9.21 -21.63 5.05
C LEU A 4 8.74 -22.41 3.81
N PRO A 5 7.52 -22.94 3.76
CA PRO A 5 7.01 -23.57 2.55
C PRO A 5 6.89 -22.52 1.44
N GLU A 6 7.26 -22.90 0.22
CA GLU A 6 7.07 -22.04 -0.93
C GLU A 6 5.58 -21.95 -1.32
N PRO A 7 5.13 -20.79 -1.85
CA PRO A 7 5.88 -19.54 -1.97
C PRO A 7 5.94 -18.78 -0.65
N SER A 8 6.99 -17.98 -0.46
CA SER A 8 7.05 -17.03 0.65
C SER A 8 5.80 -16.13 0.65
N PRO A 9 5.14 -15.92 1.81
CA PRO A 9 3.87 -15.21 1.87
C PRO A 9 4.12 -13.72 1.73
N THR A 10 4.21 -13.24 0.50
CA THR A 10 4.02 -11.82 0.19
C THR A 10 3.34 -11.76 -1.17
N VAL A 11 2.00 -11.77 -1.15
CA VAL A 11 1.23 -11.39 -2.32
C VAL A 11 1.24 -9.87 -2.36
N LEU A 12 2.17 -9.31 -3.13
CA LEU A 12 2.09 -7.92 -3.54
C LEU A 12 0.98 -7.84 -4.58
N LEU A 13 -0.02 -7.01 -4.34
CA LEU A 13 -1.02 -6.73 -5.35
C LEU A 13 -0.36 -5.86 -6.43
N ASP A 14 -0.30 -6.36 -7.67
CA ASP A 14 0.25 -5.60 -8.80
C ASP A 14 -0.68 -4.47 -9.27
N ASP A 15 -1.92 -4.49 -8.81
CA ASP A 15 -2.95 -3.52 -9.12
C ASP A 15 -3.06 -2.45 -8.03
N PRO A 16 -2.61 -1.21 -8.29
CA PRO A 16 -2.65 -0.15 -7.29
C PRO A 16 -4.11 0.24 -6.96
N VAL A 17 -4.32 0.57 -5.68
CA VAL A 17 -5.59 1.12 -5.18
C VAL A 17 -5.45 2.62 -4.91
N GLU A 18 -6.54 3.37 -5.11
CA GLU A 18 -6.62 4.79 -4.75
C GLU A 18 -7.37 4.95 -3.42
N LEU A 19 -6.77 5.71 -2.50
CA LEU A 19 -7.38 6.05 -1.21
C LEU A 19 -7.87 7.50 -1.24
N PHE A 20 -9.00 7.76 -0.58
CA PHE A 20 -9.58 9.10 -0.48
C PHE A 20 -9.98 9.43 0.96
N ASP A 21 -9.83 10.70 1.32
CA ASP A 21 -10.32 11.24 2.60
C ASP A 21 -11.85 11.40 2.60
N VAL A 22 -12.40 11.97 3.68
CA VAL A 22 -13.85 12.17 3.82
C VAL A 22 -14.40 13.21 2.82
N GLU A 23 -13.57 14.17 2.41
CA GLU A 23 -13.89 15.24 1.47
C GLU A 23 -13.77 14.76 0.00
N GLY A 24 -13.12 13.61 -0.23
CA GLY A 24 -12.89 13.04 -1.54
C GLY A 24 -11.54 13.41 -2.16
N ASN A 25 -10.61 13.96 -1.38
CA ASN A 25 -9.25 14.23 -1.86
C ASN A 25 -8.39 12.95 -1.83
N PRO A 26 -7.46 12.76 -2.78
CA PRO A 26 -6.56 11.62 -2.77
C PRO A 26 -5.64 11.61 -1.54
N VAL A 27 -5.54 10.45 -0.89
CA VAL A 27 -4.59 10.19 0.21
C VAL A 27 -3.30 9.61 -0.37
N ARG A 28 -2.15 10.17 0.01
CA ARG A 28 -0.82 9.72 -0.45
C ARG A 28 0.02 9.28 0.73
N VAL A 29 1.01 8.41 0.49
CA VAL A 29 2.05 8.08 1.47
C VAL A 29 3.18 9.09 1.33
N THR A 30 3.51 9.78 2.42
CA THR A 30 4.62 10.73 2.48
C THR A 30 5.97 10.01 2.52
N GLY A 31 7.06 10.72 2.28
CA GLY A 31 8.41 10.17 2.39
C GLY A 31 8.81 9.68 3.80
N ARG A 32 7.96 9.90 4.81
CA ARG A 32 8.11 9.36 6.17
C ARG A 32 7.27 8.09 6.41
N GLY A 33 6.62 7.54 5.38
CA GLY A 33 5.77 6.35 5.52
C GLY A 33 4.47 6.62 6.28
N LEU A 34 3.91 7.83 6.17
CA LEU A 34 2.62 8.20 6.78
C LEU A 34 1.62 8.64 5.71
N PHE A 35 0.33 8.42 5.93
CA PHE A 35 -0.69 9.00 5.06
C PHE A 35 -0.75 10.53 5.19
N SER A 36 -1.03 11.19 4.07
CA SER A 36 -1.20 12.65 4.00
C SER A 36 -2.48 13.14 4.69
N ALA A 37 -3.49 12.27 4.83
CA ALA A 37 -4.76 12.51 5.51
C ALA A 37 -5.37 11.18 5.98
N ASP A 38 -6.42 11.23 6.80
CA ASP A 38 -7.13 10.03 7.26
C ASP A 38 -7.96 9.40 6.12
N PRO A 39 -7.68 8.16 5.68
CA PRO A 39 -8.39 7.53 4.58
C PRO A 39 -9.77 7.02 5.01
N SER A 40 -10.78 7.38 4.23
CA SER A 40 -12.17 7.02 4.48
C SER A 40 -12.80 6.16 3.39
N ARG A 41 -12.26 6.18 2.17
CA ARG A 41 -12.73 5.39 1.03
C ARG A 41 -11.56 4.79 0.26
N LEU A 42 -11.83 3.65 -0.37
CA LEU A 42 -10.88 2.94 -1.23
C LEU A 42 -11.54 2.66 -2.58
N GLN A 43 -10.80 2.88 -3.65
CA GLN A 43 -11.13 2.46 -5.00
C GLN A 43 -10.07 1.49 -5.51
N ALA A 44 -10.50 0.30 -5.91
CA ALA A 44 -9.61 -0.73 -6.45
C ALA A 44 -10.10 -1.18 -7.83
N PRO A 45 -9.20 -1.52 -8.76
CA PRO A 45 -9.59 -2.37 -9.89
C PRO A 45 -10.02 -3.74 -9.35
N GLY A 46 -11.04 -4.34 -9.97
CA GLY A 46 -11.58 -5.64 -9.57
C GLY A 46 -11.95 -6.47 -10.79
N ARG A 47 -12.00 -7.81 -10.61
CA ARG A 47 -12.30 -8.77 -11.70
C ARG A 47 -13.65 -8.54 -12.39
N SER A 48 -14.59 -7.84 -11.74
CA SER A 48 -15.93 -7.54 -12.26
C SER A 48 -16.17 -6.03 -12.44
N GLY A 49 -15.12 -5.20 -12.46
CA GLY A 49 -15.20 -3.75 -12.54
C GLY A 49 -14.51 -3.04 -11.37
N ARG A 50 -14.58 -1.70 -11.34
CA ARG A 50 -13.97 -0.88 -10.29
C ARG A 50 -14.74 -1.04 -8.98
N PHE A 51 -14.09 -1.54 -7.94
CA PHE A 51 -14.61 -1.51 -6.57
C PHE A 51 -14.47 -0.09 -6.02
N SER A 52 -15.51 0.38 -5.33
CA SER A 52 -15.50 1.64 -4.57
C SER A 52 -16.28 1.45 -3.29
N GLY A 53 -15.64 1.60 -2.14
CA GLY A 53 -16.26 1.34 -0.85
C GLY A 53 -15.69 2.20 0.28
N ARG A 54 -16.41 2.22 1.40
CA ARG A 54 -15.94 2.85 2.63
C ARG A 54 -14.84 2.00 3.26
N LEU A 55 -13.72 2.62 3.61
CA LEU A 55 -12.66 1.99 4.37
C LEU A 55 -13.10 1.89 5.84
N SER A 56 -13.21 0.67 6.35
CA SER A 56 -13.69 0.45 7.72
C SER A 56 -12.55 0.51 8.73
N TRP A 57 -11.37 0.04 8.37
CA TRP A 57 -10.17 0.04 9.20
C TRP A 57 -8.91 -0.21 8.36
N TRP A 58 -7.75 0.24 8.86
CA TRP A 58 -6.43 0.04 8.28
C TRP A 58 -5.37 0.10 9.40
N ALA A 59 -4.21 -0.53 9.18
CA ALA A 59 -3.16 -0.67 10.22
C ALA A 59 -1.98 0.31 10.07
N GLY A 60 -1.94 1.10 9.01
CA GLY A 60 -0.76 1.85 8.56
C GLY A 60 -0.48 1.57 7.08
N PRO A 61 0.14 2.51 6.34
CA PRO A 61 0.87 2.11 5.14
C PRO A 61 2.08 1.25 5.54
N TRP A 62 2.28 0.13 4.85
CA TRP A 62 3.43 -0.75 5.07
C TRP A 62 4.40 -0.55 3.91
N PRO A 63 5.41 0.34 4.05
CA PRO A 63 6.40 0.54 3.01
C PRO A 63 7.25 -0.72 2.86
N VAL A 64 7.38 -1.19 1.62
CA VAL A 64 8.36 -2.19 1.23
C VAL A 64 9.56 -1.43 0.66
N ASP A 65 10.50 -1.12 1.55
CA ASP A 65 11.78 -0.52 1.17
C ASP A 65 12.75 -1.63 0.73
N GLU A 66 12.92 -1.77 -0.58
CA GLU A 66 13.97 -2.60 -1.13
C GLU A 66 15.33 -1.89 -1.05
N ARG A 67 16.41 -2.66 -0.92
CA ARG A 67 17.80 -2.16 -1.00
C ARG A 67 18.13 -1.02 -0.03
N TRP A 68 17.52 -1.01 1.16
CA TRP A 68 17.81 -0.02 2.22
C TRP A 68 19.30 0.03 2.64
N TRP A 69 20.05 -1.04 2.37
CA TRP A 69 21.50 -1.14 2.61
C TRP A 69 22.37 -0.51 1.53
N ASP A 70 21.81 -0.16 0.36
CA ASP A 70 22.53 0.47 -0.74
C ASP A 70 22.34 1.99 -0.70
N PRO A 71 23.37 2.77 -0.30
CA PRO A 71 23.26 4.22 -0.16
C PRO A 71 23.05 4.95 -1.51
N THR A 72 23.20 4.26 -2.64
CA THR A 72 23.01 4.83 -3.98
C THR A 72 21.61 4.60 -4.56
N GLN A 73 20.80 3.70 -3.97
CA GLN A 73 19.48 3.32 -4.46
C GLN A 73 18.34 3.49 -3.46
N SER A 74 18.56 4.17 -2.33
CA SER A 74 17.60 4.32 -1.23
C SER A 74 16.37 5.21 -1.53
N LYS A 75 16.00 5.40 -2.80
CA LYS A 75 14.94 6.33 -3.21
C LYS A 75 13.85 5.59 -3.97
N THR A 76 12.80 5.25 -3.21
CA THR A 76 11.42 4.87 -3.62
C THR A 76 11.09 3.42 -3.27
N GLY A 77 10.66 3.19 -2.02
CA GLY A 77 9.95 1.97 -1.63
C GLY A 77 8.55 1.92 -2.22
N LYS A 78 8.10 0.72 -2.61
CA LYS A 78 6.73 0.46 -3.05
C LYS A 78 5.86 0.27 -1.79
N THR A 79 4.65 0.83 -1.74
CA THR A 79 3.71 0.52 -0.65
C THR A 79 2.84 -0.65 -1.09
N ALA A 80 2.70 -1.66 -0.22
CA ALA A 80 1.81 -2.80 -0.43
C ALA A 80 0.34 -2.47 -0.09
#